data_AF-A0AAE4FNA8-F1
#
_entry.id   AF-A0AAE4FNA8-F1
#
_cell.length_a   1.000
_cell.length_b   1.000
_cell.length_c   1.000
_cell.angle_alpha   90.00
_cell.angle_beta   90.00
_cell.angle_gamma   90.00
#
_symmetry.space_group_name_H-M   'P 1'
#
loop_
_entity.id
_entity.type
_entity.pdbx_description
1 polymer ?
#
loop_
_entity_poly.entity_id
_entity_poly.type
_entity_poly.pdbx_seq_one_letter_code
_entity_poly.pdbx_strand_id
1 'polypeptide(L)'
;MKNAKPKYRSTANKRLSKPKPYLLTKKVKNMCRACYNHINPKKTLQRQSVIMIKLLDCTLRDGGYYNSWNFSQNLIHDYLQSMAAISVDYVELGFRGFPQDDFLGGCAYTTDTFIRSLTIPENLKIGVMVNASELIKYADGIIPALHQLFKPASDSPVSLVRIPCHYYEFEQTLLGCEWLKDQGYQVGINLMQVADRSLVEVQQLSQIASHYHLDVLYFADSMGSMNPKQTSQIIHALREGWSGDLGIHTHDNMGRALSNCVQAVKDGVTWIDGTVTGMGRGAGNVKTEYLVVELAEIRPNVSCNIIPLMELISNYFSPMQHEYGWGTNTYYYLAGKYGIHPTYIQEMLADNRYLDEDILGVIDHLKSSGGKRFSLNALNSARHFYTGEPIGTWSPKSLIAGRDVLILGTGPGVEVHQQALENFISSQHPIVIALNTQTHIASDLIDLRAACHPVRLLADCQEHLNLSQPLVIPYSMLSKDIRNELEGKELLDFGLVVQSETFKFEDNYCILPTSMVIAYSLAIATSGRAKKILLAGFDGYGSDDLRNHEMDYLLNLYSSTPGALPLVAITPTKYRIKRTSVYEVG
;
A
#
# COMPACT_ATOMS: atom_id res chain seq x y z
N MET A 1 42.78 -44.14 27.80
CA MET A 1 42.85 -45.44 27.08
C MET A 1 42.09 -45.26 25.76
N LYS A 2 42.81 -45.09 24.64
CA LYS A 2 42.92 -46.02 23.47
C LYS A 2 41.56 -46.28 22.80
N ASN A 3 41.29 -46.18 21.50
CA ASN A 3 41.99 -46.02 20.21
C ASN A 3 40.85 -45.75 19.17
N ALA A 4 40.96 -45.20 17.96
CA ALA A 4 42.00 -45.21 16.92
C ALA A 4 41.75 -44.09 15.89
N LYS A 5 42.82 -43.58 15.28
CA LYS A 5 42.86 -42.89 13.98
C LYS A 5 43.25 -43.90 12.88
N PRO A 6 43.03 -43.58 11.59
CA PRO A 6 44.19 -43.19 10.77
C PRO A 6 43.88 -41.98 9.87
N LYS A 7 44.61 -40.86 10.00
CA LYS A 7 45.76 -40.42 9.15
C LYS A 7 45.43 -40.24 7.66
N TYR A 8 45.09 -38.98 7.32
CA TYR A 8 45.25 -38.35 6.02
C TYR A 8 46.71 -38.40 5.53
N ARG A 9 46.91 -38.74 4.26
CA ARG A 9 48.06 -38.30 3.45
C ARG A 9 47.52 -37.85 2.09
N SER A 10 47.71 -36.56 1.79
CA SER A 10 47.55 -36.00 0.47
C SER A 10 48.82 -36.25 -0.36
N THR A 11 48.67 -36.42 -1.67
CA THR A 11 49.58 -35.86 -2.69
C THR A 11 48.97 -35.97 -4.09
N ALA A 12 48.60 -34.79 -4.60
CA ALA A 12 48.77 -34.28 -5.97
C ALA A 12 48.28 -35.08 -7.21
N ASN A 13 47.17 -34.55 -7.78
CA ASN A 13 47.06 -33.98 -9.14
C ASN A 13 47.67 -34.72 -10.35
N LYS A 14 46.81 -35.21 -11.25
CA LYS A 14 46.98 -35.09 -12.72
C LYS A 14 45.67 -35.32 -13.51
N ARG A 15 45.14 -34.21 -14.04
CA ARG A 15 44.41 -33.99 -15.31
C ARG A 15 43.47 -35.11 -15.81
N LEU A 16 42.16 -34.87 -15.71
CA LEU A 16 41.13 -35.55 -16.50
C LEU A 16 40.75 -34.73 -17.76
N SER A 17 40.56 -35.47 -18.84
CA SER A 17 40.47 -35.08 -20.24
C SER A 17 39.15 -34.42 -20.66
N LYS A 18 39.24 -33.49 -21.63
CA LYS A 18 38.11 -32.87 -22.34
C LYS A 18 37.20 -33.93 -23.02
N PRO A 19 35.87 -33.77 -23.03
CA PRO A 19 34.99 -34.63 -23.81
C PRO A 19 35.01 -34.26 -25.31
N LYS A 20 34.97 -35.28 -26.17
CA LYS A 20 34.91 -35.18 -27.64
C LYS A 20 33.54 -34.65 -28.11
N PRO A 21 33.47 -33.94 -29.27
CA PRO A 21 32.23 -33.40 -29.79
C PRO A 21 31.36 -34.50 -30.43
N TYR A 22 30.09 -34.57 -30.04
CA TYR A 22 29.10 -35.41 -30.71
C TYR A 22 28.79 -34.86 -32.11
N LEU A 23 28.98 -35.71 -33.12
CA LEU A 23 28.59 -35.44 -34.50
C LEU A 23 27.05 -35.35 -34.61
N LEU A 24 26.53 -34.14 -34.84
CA LEU A 24 25.17 -33.96 -35.33
C LEU A 24 25.09 -34.38 -36.80
N THR A 25 24.30 -35.42 -37.06
CA THR A 25 24.03 -35.95 -38.39
C THR A 25 23.19 -34.98 -39.23
N LYS A 26 23.40 -34.99 -40.56
CA LYS A 26 22.80 -34.11 -41.58
C LYS A 26 21.26 -34.00 -41.57
N LYS A 27 20.53 -34.82 -40.80
CA LYS A 27 19.07 -34.75 -40.65
C LYS A 27 18.58 -33.67 -39.67
N VAL A 28 19.41 -33.18 -38.75
CA VAL A 28 19.02 -32.10 -37.82
C VAL A 28 19.23 -30.70 -38.41
N LYS A 29 20.13 -30.55 -39.41
CA LYS A 29 20.34 -29.28 -40.12
C LYS A 29 19.23 -28.91 -41.11
N ASN A 30 18.44 -29.87 -41.58
CA ASN A 30 17.35 -29.61 -42.54
C ASN A 30 15.99 -29.36 -41.87
N MET A 31 15.84 -29.66 -40.59
CA MET A 31 14.61 -29.35 -39.82
C MET A 31 14.57 -27.89 -39.36
N CYS A 32 15.71 -27.20 -39.33
CA CYS A 32 15.80 -25.79 -38.91
C CYS A 32 15.60 -24.78 -40.06
N ARG A 33 15.58 -25.25 -41.33
CA ARG A 33 15.39 -24.38 -42.51
C ARG A 33 13.92 -24.32 -42.97
N ALA A 34 13.14 -25.37 -42.70
CA ALA A 34 11.70 -25.40 -42.99
C ALA A 34 10.88 -24.60 -41.96
N CYS A 35 11.29 -24.55 -40.69
CA CYS A 35 10.65 -23.70 -39.68
C CYS A 35 11.02 -22.21 -39.81
N TYR A 36 12.20 -21.89 -40.37
CA TYR A 36 12.62 -20.51 -40.61
C TYR A 36 11.91 -19.86 -41.82
N ASN A 37 11.44 -20.67 -42.78
CA ASN A 37 10.78 -20.19 -43.99
C ASN A 37 9.24 -20.19 -43.93
N HIS A 38 8.65 -20.53 -42.77
CA HIS A 38 7.19 -20.45 -42.56
C HIS A 38 6.73 -19.25 -41.70
N ILE A 39 7.63 -18.34 -41.32
CA ILE A 39 7.32 -17.09 -40.59
C ILE A 39 7.45 -15.87 -41.51
N ASN A 40 6.99 -15.99 -42.76
CA ASN A 40 6.99 -14.84 -43.66
C ASN A 40 5.79 -14.85 -44.61
N PRO A 41 4.61 -14.39 -44.17
CA PRO A 41 3.63 -13.90 -45.11
C PRO A 41 4.09 -12.51 -45.55
N LYS A 42 4.84 -12.44 -46.66
CA LYS A 42 4.79 -11.27 -47.54
C LYS A 42 3.36 -11.13 -48.05
N LYS A 43 2.49 -10.57 -47.22
CA LYS A 43 1.15 -10.10 -47.58
C LYS A 43 1.02 -8.68 -47.07
N THR A 44 1.32 -7.76 -47.99
CA THR A 44 0.65 -6.47 -48.11
C THR A 44 0.46 -5.69 -46.80
N LEU A 45 1.57 -5.37 -46.13
CA LEU A 45 1.59 -4.18 -45.28
C LEU A 45 1.50 -2.97 -46.21
N GLN A 46 0.28 -2.48 -46.43
CA GLN A 46 0.08 -1.07 -46.75
C GLN A 46 0.98 -0.27 -45.80
N ARG A 47 1.71 0.71 -46.34
CA ARG A 47 2.43 1.71 -45.54
C ARG A 47 1.40 2.42 -44.65
N GLN A 48 1.10 1.83 -43.50
CA GLN A 48 0.54 2.56 -42.37
C GLN A 48 1.62 3.58 -42.03
N SER A 49 1.25 4.86 -42.07
CA SER A 49 2.03 5.92 -41.45
C SER A 49 2.47 5.41 -40.07
N VAL A 50 3.77 5.28 -39.82
CA VAL A 50 4.28 4.84 -38.53
C VAL A 50 3.77 5.84 -37.50
N ILE A 51 2.77 5.44 -36.71
CA ILE A 51 2.26 6.26 -35.62
C ILE A 51 3.42 6.44 -34.65
N MET A 52 3.89 7.67 -34.52
CA MET A 52 5.03 7.99 -33.66
C MET A 52 4.57 7.95 -32.20
N ILE A 53 4.86 6.84 -31.52
CA ILE A 53 4.64 6.72 -30.08
C ILE A 53 5.70 7.53 -29.33
N LYS A 54 5.23 8.40 -28.44
CA LYS A 54 6.04 9.20 -27.52
C LYS A 54 6.03 8.55 -26.14
N LEU A 55 7.22 8.29 -25.62
CA LEU A 55 7.40 7.78 -24.26
C LEU A 55 7.77 8.94 -23.34
N LEU A 56 7.01 9.08 -22.25
CA LEU A 56 7.27 10.05 -21.20
C LEU A 56 7.62 9.29 -19.91
N ASP A 57 8.80 9.54 -19.34
CA ASP A 57 9.14 9.02 -18.02
C ASP A 57 8.89 10.08 -16.94
N CYS A 58 8.08 9.73 -15.93
CA CYS A 58 7.69 10.63 -14.85
C CYS A 58 8.18 10.18 -13.48
N THR A 59 9.28 9.41 -13.42
CA THR A 59 9.85 8.86 -12.17
C THR A 59 10.14 9.96 -11.15
N LEU A 60 10.75 11.06 -11.58
CA LEU A 60 11.11 12.16 -10.69
C LEU A 60 9.93 13.06 -10.30
N ARG A 61 8.74 12.82 -10.88
CA ARG A 61 7.48 13.45 -10.48
C ARG A 61 6.65 12.56 -9.59
N ASP A 62 6.28 11.37 -10.05
CA ASP A 62 5.43 10.46 -9.30
C ASP A 62 6.20 9.74 -8.19
N GLY A 63 7.46 9.37 -8.43
CA GLY A 63 8.30 8.75 -7.40
C GLY A 63 8.59 9.67 -6.22
N GLY A 64 8.42 10.99 -6.40
CA GLY A 64 8.64 11.98 -5.34
C GLY A 64 7.76 11.80 -4.11
N TYR A 65 6.64 11.07 -4.20
CA TYR A 65 5.79 10.72 -3.06
C TYR A 65 6.49 9.85 -1.99
N TYR A 66 7.64 9.22 -2.31
CA TYR A 66 8.39 8.42 -1.34
C TYR A 66 9.55 9.16 -0.66
N ASN A 67 10.08 10.21 -1.28
CA ASN A 67 11.28 10.90 -0.80
C ASN A 67 11.12 12.43 -0.74
N SER A 68 9.88 12.92 -0.70
CA SER A 68 9.56 14.35 -0.72
C SER A 68 10.21 15.10 -1.89
N TRP A 69 10.24 14.46 -3.06
CA TRP A 69 10.88 14.96 -4.29
C TRP A 69 12.37 15.35 -4.12
N ASN A 70 13.04 14.80 -3.12
CA ASN A 70 14.43 15.10 -2.77
C ASN A 70 15.41 14.07 -3.34
N PHE A 71 15.53 14.07 -4.66
CA PHE A 71 16.50 13.24 -5.38
C PHE A 71 17.88 13.91 -5.40
N SER A 72 18.94 13.13 -5.18
CA SER A 72 20.31 13.64 -5.28
C SER A 72 20.65 14.07 -6.71
N GLN A 73 21.52 15.08 -6.88
CA GLN A 73 21.92 15.54 -8.22
C GLN A 73 22.59 14.43 -9.05
N ASN A 74 23.37 13.54 -8.42
CA ASN A 74 23.98 12.41 -9.10
C ASN A 74 22.93 11.44 -9.65
N LEU A 75 21.91 11.10 -8.84
CA LEU A 75 20.81 10.25 -9.29
C LEU A 75 20.07 10.91 -10.46
N ILE A 76 19.76 12.20 -10.37
CA ILE A 76 19.07 12.93 -11.45
C ILE A 76 19.91 12.90 -12.73
N HIS A 77 21.23 13.12 -12.63
CA HIS A 77 22.13 13.06 -13.78
C HIS A 77 22.11 11.68 -14.46
N ASP A 78 22.35 10.61 -13.69
CA ASP A 78 22.38 9.23 -14.20
C ASP A 78 21.01 8.82 -14.77
N TYR A 79 19.92 9.30 -14.15
CA TYR A 79 18.56 9.13 -14.64
C TYR A 79 18.38 9.77 -16.02
N LEU A 80 18.74 11.05 -16.18
CA LEU A 80 18.60 11.76 -17.46
C LEU A 80 19.42 11.09 -18.58
N GLN A 81 20.65 10.65 -18.29
CA GLN A 81 21.48 9.90 -19.25
C GLN A 81 20.83 8.57 -19.64
N SER A 82 20.26 7.85 -18.67
CA SER A 82 19.57 6.59 -18.92
C SER A 82 18.32 6.76 -19.76
N MET A 83 17.51 7.78 -19.48
CA MET A 83 16.30 8.11 -20.25
C MET A 83 16.64 8.45 -21.70
N ALA A 84 17.70 9.23 -21.93
CA ALA A 84 18.19 9.51 -23.27
C ALA A 84 18.70 8.24 -24.00
N ALA A 85 19.39 7.34 -23.29
CA ALA A 85 19.95 6.11 -23.86
C ALA A 85 18.89 5.08 -24.29
N ILE A 86 17.73 5.07 -23.62
CA ILE A 86 16.57 4.24 -23.97
C ILE A 86 15.57 4.98 -24.87
N SER A 87 15.94 6.18 -25.35
CA SER A 87 15.12 7.01 -26.23
C SER A 87 13.73 7.32 -25.68
N VAL A 88 13.66 7.68 -24.40
CA VAL A 88 12.52 8.42 -23.84
C VAL A 88 12.47 9.79 -24.50
N ASP A 89 11.28 10.23 -24.89
CA ASP A 89 11.09 11.50 -25.60
C ASP A 89 10.97 12.68 -24.62
N TYR A 90 10.31 12.46 -23.49
CA TYR A 90 10.07 13.46 -22.45
C TYR A 90 10.40 12.90 -21.07
N VAL A 91 11.03 13.69 -20.22
CA VAL A 91 11.08 13.42 -18.78
C VAL A 91 10.28 14.47 -18.04
N GLU A 92 9.43 14.04 -17.13
CA GLU A 92 8.72 14.93 -16.22
C GLU A 92 9.54 15.10 -14.94
N LEU A 93 10.20 16.26 -14.84
CA LEU A 93 10.92 16.65 -13.65
C LEU A 93 9.89 17.27 -12.71
N GLY A 94 9.23 16.45 -11.90
CA GLY A 94 8.54 16.97 -10.73
C GLY A 94 7.33 17.87 -10.98
N PHE A 95 7.01 18.67 -9.97
CA PHE A 95 5.99 19.71 -10.03
C PHE A 95 6.58 21.09 -10.32
N ARG A 96 5.72 22.00 -10.77
CA ARG A 96 5.93 23.45 -10.82
C ARG A 96 4.89 24.10 -9.91
N GLY A 97 5.23 24.22 -8.63
CA GLY A 97 4.32 24.68 -7.58
C GLY A 97 4.79 25.92 -6.85
N PHE A 98 3.90 26.45 -6.00
CA PHE A 98 4.19 27.55 -5.09
C PHE A 98 5.03 27.10 -3.89
N PRO A 99 5.71 28.03 -3.18
CA PRO A 99 6.38 27.73 -1.92
C PRO A 99 5.46 27.01 -0.93
N GLN A 100 6.02 26.08 -0.17
CA GLN A 100 5.32 25.28 0.84
C GLN A 100 5.99 25.50 2.20
N ASP A 101 5.25 25.26 3.28
CA ASP A 101 5.71 25.46 4.67
C ASP A 101 6.59 24.30 5.20
N ASP A 102 6.89 23.31 4.37
CA ASP A 102 7.73 22.16 4.69
C ASP A 102 8.89 22.00 3.70
N PHE A 103 9.94 21.27 4.08
CA PHE A 103 11.06 20.99 3.22
C PHE A 103 10.69 19.97 2.14
N LEU A 104 10.72 20.41 0.88
CA LEU A 104 10.63 19.56 -0.28
C LEU A 104 11.87 19.73 -1.16
N GLY A 105 12.25 18.68 -1.88
CA GLY A 105 13.40 18.69 -2.76
C GLY A 105 13.20 19.53 -4.03
N GLY A 106 14.27 19.66 -4.82
CA GLY A 106 14.28 20.48 -6.03
C GLY A 106 13.18 20.10 -7.05
N CYS A 107 12.82 18.81 -7.14
CA CYS A 107 11.77 18.33 -8.03
C CYS A 107 10.34 18.66 -7.53
N ALA A 108 10.13 19.19 -6.32
CA ALA A 108 8.78 19.65 -5.92
C ALA A 108 8.41 21.00 -6.55
N TYR A 109 9.41 21.79 -6.93
CA TYR A 109 9.21 23.13 -7.51
C TYR A 109 9.71 23.22 -8.94
N THR A 110 10.75 22.44 -9.23
CA THR A 110 11.40 22.29 -10.53
C THR A 110 11.61 23.62 -11.24
N THR A 111 12.11 24.62 -10.51
CA THR A 111 12.27 25.98 -11.05
C THR A 111 13.22 26.00 -12.24
N ASP A 112 13.11 27.02 -13.10
CA ASP A 112 14.03 27.15 -14.24
C ASP A 112 15.49 27.24 -13.80
N THR A 113 15.77 27.86 -12.66
CA THR A 113 17.12 27.89 -12.06
C THR A 113 17.59 26.48 -11.70
N PHE A 114 16.73 25.66 -11.10
CA PHE A 114 17.04 24.27 -10.78
C PHE A 114 17.30 23.45 -12.04
N ILE A 115 16.43 23.53 -13.05
CA ILE A 115 16.60 22.81 -14.31
C ILE A 115 17.91 23.23 -15.01
N ARG A 116 18.25 24.52 -15.03
CA ARG A 116 19.50 25.04 -15.62
C ARG A 116 20.77 24.61 -14.87
N SER A 117 20.64 24.14 -13.63
CA SER A 117 21.77 23.55 -12.90
C SER A 117 22.06 22.09 -13.29
N LEU A 118 21.14 21.45 -14.02
CA LEU A 118 21.26 20.06 -14.48
C LEU A 118 21.88 19.99 -15.88
N THR A 119 22.56 18.87 -16.16
CA THR A 119 23.04 18.54 -17.52
C THR A 119 21.99 17.67 -18.22
N ILE A 120 21.26 18.27 -19.15
CA ILE A 120 20.16 17.60 -19.89
C ILE A 120 20.67 17.17 -21.27
N PRO A 121 20.54 15.88 -21.66
CA PRO A 121 20.85 15.42 -23.01
C PRO A 121 20.02 16.15 -24.08
N GLU A 122 20.63 16.52 -25.21
CA GLU A 122 19.98 17.34 -26.25
C GLU A 122 18.72 16.71 -26.86
N ASN A 123 18.63 15.38 -26.89
CA ASN A 123 17.50 14.64 -27.43
C ASN A 123 16.33 14.48 -26.44
N LEU A 124 16.47 14.98 -25.20
CA LEU A 124 15.50 14.80 -24.14
C LEU A 124 14.75 16.11 -23.85
N LYS A 125 13.42 16.07 -23.93
CA LYS A 125 12.58 17.23 -23.60
C LYS A 125 12.16 17.21 -22.14
N ILE A 126 12.12 18.38 -21.52
CA ILE A 126 11.71 18.52 -20.12
C ILE A 126 10.23 18.87 -20.04
N GLY A 127 9.49 18.08 -19.27
CA GLY A 127 8.14 18.36 -18.82
C GLY A 127 8.09 18.71 -17.33
N VAL A 128 7.08 19.48 -16.94
CA VAL A 128 6.73 19.72 -15.53
C VAL A 128 5.22 19.61 -15.35
N MET A 129 4.80 19.26 -14.14
CA MET A 129 3.38 19.17 -13.79
C MET A 129 2.95 20.33 -12.89
N VAL A 130 1.79 20.96 -13.13
CA VAL A 130 1.22 21.99 -12.23
C VAL A 130 -0.22 21.64 -11.91
N ASN A 131 -0.57 21.57 -10.62
CA ASN A 131 -1.90 21.10 -10.20
C ASN A 131 -2.99 22.11 -10.53
N ALA A 132 -4.06 21.68 -11.21
CA ALA A 132 -5.21 22.56 -11.51
C ALA A 132 -5.79 23.18 -10.24
N SER A 133 -5.93 22.39 -9.18
CA SER A 133 -6.49 22.86 -7.92
C SER A 133 -5.67 23.97 -7.24
N GLU A 134 -4.35 24.02 -7.45
CA GLU A 134 -3.50 25.12 -6.96
C GLU A 134 -3.71 26.39 -7.77
N LEU A 135 -3.81 26.27 -9.10
CA LEU A 135 -4.08 27.39 -9.99
C LEU A 135 -5.46 28.00 -9.75
N ILE A 136 -6.48 27.15 -9.61
CA ILE A 136 -7.88 27.59 -9.41
C ILE A 136 -8.07 28.28 -8.06
N LYS A 137 -7.39 27.80 -7.00
CA LYS A 137 -7.51 28.37 -5.64
C LYS A 137 -6.60 29.58 -5.41
N TYR A 138 -5.75 29.92 -6.38
CA TYR A 138 -4.89 31.10 -6.27
C TYR A 138 -5.74 32.36 -6.15
N ALA A 139 -5.44 33.21 -5.18
CA ALA A 139 -6.32 34.33 -4.78
C ALA A 139 -6.63 35.29 -5.93
N ASP A 140 -5.65 35.56 -6.80
CA ASP A 140 -5.79 36.46 -7.93
C ASP A 140 -6.24 35.75 -9.23
N GLY A 141 -6.50 34.44 -9.16
CA GLY A 141 -6.94 33.61 -10.28
C GLY A 141 -5.81 32.91 -11.05
N ILE A 142 -6.21 32.08 -12.02
CA ILE A 142 -5.33 31.16 -12.76
C ILE A 142 -4.24 31.89 -13.57
N ILE A 143 -4.57 32.99 -14.23
CA ILE A 143 -3.61 33.70 -15.11
C ILE A 143 -2.49 34.36 -14.28
N PRO A 144 -2.78 35.12 -13.22
CA PRO A 144 -1.73 35.61 -12.31
C PRO A 144 -0.89 34.49 -11.68
N ALA A 145 -1.52 33.37 -11.30
CA ALA A 145 -0.82 32.18 -10.80
C ALA A 145 0.23 31.68 -11.80
N LEU A 146 -0.16 31.54 -13.08
CA LEU A 146 0.73 31.09 -14.15
C LEU A 146 1.83 32.10 -14.46
N HIS A 147 1.54 33.40 -14.43
CA HIS A 147 2.57 34.45 -14.58
C HIS A 147 3.65 34.37 -13.50
N GLN A 148 3.31 33.96 -12.27
CA GLN A 148 4.29 33.77 -11.21
C GLN A 148 5.17 32.53 -11.43
N LEU A 149 4.58 31.45 -11.98
CA LEU A 149 5.24 30.15 -12.11
C LEU A 149 6.04 29.98 -13.41
N PHE A 150 5.63 30.67 -14.49
CA PHE A 150 6.15 30.46 -15.83
C PHE A 150 6.60 31.76 -16.50
N LYS A 151 7.67 31.64 -17.29
CA LYS A 151 8.12 32.65 -18.26
C LYS A 151 7.64 32.25 -19.66
N PRO A 152 7.79 33.10 -20.70
CA PRO A 152 7.65 32.64 -22.07
C PRO A 152 8.53 31.41 -22.35
N ALA A 153 8.03 30.45 -23.14
CA ALA A 153 8.73 29.19 -23.39
C ALA A 153 10.11 29.38 -24.04
N SER A 154 10.31 30.46 -24.79
CA SER A 154 11.63 30.83 -25.35
C SER A 154 12.70 31.09 -24.28
N ASP A 155 12.28 31.46 -23.07
CA ASP A 155 13.16 31.81 -21.96
C ASP A 155 13.19 30.73 -20.85
N SER A 156 12.49 29.62 -21.08
CA SER A 156 12.40 28.49 -20.14
C SER A 156 13.05 27.23 -20.73
N PRO A 157 13.70 26.39 -19.91
CA PRO A 157 14.16 25.07 -20.35
C PRO A 157 13.00 24.05 -20.46
N VAL A 158 11.78 24.39 -20.02
CA VAL A 158 10.61 23.52 -20.07
C VAL A 158 10.00 23.53 -21.47
N SER A 159 9.70 22.35 -22.00
CA SER A 159 9.01 22.18 -23.29
C SER A 159 7.54 21.80 -23.13
N LEU A 160 7.21 21.05 -22.08
CA LEU A 160 5.88 20.49 -21.84
C LEU A 160 5.37 20.89 -20.45
N VAL A 161 4.14 21.38 -20.38
CA VAL A 161 3.43 21.60 -19.12
C VAL A 161 2.22 20.69 -19.07
N ARG A 162 2.14 19.86 -18.03
CA ARG A 162 1.00 18.96 -17.79
C ARG A 162 0.18 19.43 -16.62
N ILE A 163 -1.14 19.42 -16.78
CA ILE A 163 -2.07 19.88 -15.75
C ILE A 163 -3.00 18.74 -15.33
N PRO A 164 -2.76 18.07 -14.19
CA PRO A 164 -3.71 17.14 -13.62
C PRO A 164 -4.92 17.91 -13.08
N CYS A 165 -6.10 17.43 -13.42
CA CYS A 165 -7.37 17.98 -12.96
C CYS A 165 -8.38 16.88 -12.69
N HIS A 166 -9.29 17.14 -11.76
CA HIS A 166 -10.52 16.38 -11.64
C HIS A 166 -11.55 16.87 -12.67
N TYR A 167 -12.56 16.03 -12.95
CA TYR A 167 -13.64 16.36 -13.89
C TYR A 167 -14.30 17.72 -13.62
N TYR A 168 -14.56 18.05 -12.35
CA TYR A 168 -15.20 19.32 -11.96
C TYR A 168 -14.28 20.55 -12.10
N GLU A 169 -12.97 20.35 -12.28
CA GLU A 169 -11.95 21.41 -12.47
C GLU A 169 -11.64 21.61 -13.96
N PHE A 170 -12.04 20.68 -14.82
CA PHE A 170 -11.58 20.59 -16.21
C PHE A 170 -11.83 21.89 -16.99
N GLU A 171 -13.07 22.37 -17.03
CA GLU A 171 -13.43 23.58 -17.80
C GLU A 171 -12.69 24.82 -17.32
N GLN A 172 -12.57 25.02 -16.01
CA GLN A 172 -11.85 26.16 -15.43
C GLN A 172 -10.36 26.13 -15.78
N THR A 173 -9.79 24.93 -15.88
CA THR A 173 -8.38 24.72 -16.19
C THR A 173 -8.03 25.12 -17.63
N LEU A 174 -8.99 25.03 -18.56
CA LEU A 174 -8.75 25.30 -19.99
C LEU A 174 -8.25 26.71 -20.27
N LEU A 175 -8.70 27.71 -19.50
CA LEU A 175 -8.20 29.09 -19.59
C LEU A 175 -6.67 29.15 -19.35
N GLY A 176 -6.18 28.39 -18.36
CA GLY A 176 -4.75 28.30 -18.08
C GLY A 176 -3.98 27.57 -19.18
N CYS A 177 -4.59 26.56 -19.79
CA CYS A 177 -4.01 25.86 -20.93
C CYS A 177 -3.80 26.80 -22.13
N GLU A 178 -4.81 27.59 -22.49
CA GLU A 178 -4.68 28.56 -23.60
C GLU A 178 -3.56 29.57 -23.34
N TRP A 179 -3.48 30.11 -22.13
CA TRP A 179 -2.40 31.02 -21.78
C TRP A 179 -1.02 30.37 -21.91
N LEU A 180 -0.85 29.12 -21.46
CA LEU A 180 0.41 28.38 -21.61
C LEU A 180 0.76 28.13 -23.08
N LYS A 181 -0.24 27.89 -23.93
CA LYS A 181 -0.04 27.79 -25.39
C LYS A 181 0.41 29.12 -25.98
N ASP A 182 -0.20 30.23 -25.57
CA ASP A 182 0.17 31.58 -26.01
C ASP A 182 1.61 31.93 -25.59
N GLN A 183 2.08 31.41 -24.45
CA GLN A 183 3.48 31.50 -24.03
C GLN A 183 4.44 30.57 -24.81
N GLY A 184 3.92 29.70 -25.68
CA GLY A 184 4.70 28.83 -26.55
C GLY A 184 4.97 27.42 -26.02
N TYR A 185 4.36 27.00 -24.91
CA TYR A 185 4.54 25.65 -24.38
C TYR A 185 3.74 24.59 -25.16
N GLN A 186 4.18 23.33 -25.08
CA GLN A 186 3.29 22.20 -25.31
C GLN A 186 2.47 21.96 -24.03
N VAL A 187 1.17 21.72 -24.17
CA VAL A 187 0.25 21.59 -23.04
C VAL A 187 -0.49 20.27 -23.11
N GLY A 188 -0.39 19.51 -22.02
CA GLY A 188 -1.18 18.32 -21.77
C GLY A 188 -2.11 18.51 -20.58
N ILE A 189 -3.34 18.01 -20.66
CA ILE A 189 -4.27 17.98 -19.53
C ILE A 189 -4.53 16.53 -19.13
N ASN A 190 -4.39 16.23 -17.85
CA ASN A 190 -4.47 14.89 -17.28
C ASN A 190 -5.77 14.74 -16.50
N LEU A 191 -6.74 14.02 -17.08
CA LEU A 191 -7.99 13.69 -16.40
C LEU A 191 -7.73 12.60 -15.34
N MET A 192 -7.78 12.99 -14.07
CA MET A 192 -7.60 12.09 -12.94
C MET A 192 -8.86 11.27 -12.66
N GLN A 193 -8.67 10.07 -12.10
CA GLN A 193 -9.75 9.18 -11.65
C GLN A 193 -10.79 8.88 -12.74
N VAL A 194 -10.33 8.69 -13.98
CA VAL A 194 -11.22 8.49 -15.13
C VAL A 194 -12.10 7.24 -14.98
N ALA A 195 -11.63 6.22 -14.26
CA ALA A 195 -12.37 4.99 -13.98
C ALA A 195 -13.66 5.24 -13.17
N ASP A 196 -13.73 6.35 -12.44
CA ASP A 196 -14.90 6.76 -11.65
C ASP A 196 -15.88 7.64 -12.43
N ARG A 197 -15.61 7.90 -13.71
CA ARG A 197 -16.46 8.72 -14.59
C ARG A 197 -17.30 7.83 -15.51
N SER A 198 -18.52 8.28 -15.77
CA SER A 198 -19.35 7.68 -16.82
C SER A 198 -18.76 7.99 -18.19
N LEU A 199 -19.01 7.11 -19.17
CA LEU A 199 -18.56 7.33 -20.55
C LEU A 199 -19.14 8.61 -21.16
N VAL A 200 -20.35 9.01 -20.73
CA VAL A 200 -21.01 10.25 -21.17
C VAL A 200 -20.24 11.48 -20.66
N GLU A 201 -19.84 11.51 -19.38
CA GLU A 201 -18.99 12.58 -18.84
C GLU A 201 -17.66 12.68 -19.60
N VAL A 202 -17.03 11.54 -19.89
CA VAL A 202 -15.76 11.49 -20.65
C VAL A 202 -15.94 12.02 -22.08
N GLN A 203 -17.05 11.67 -22.74
CA GLN A 203 -17.41 12.18 -24.08
C GLN A 203 -17.61 13.70 -24.05
N GLN A 204 -18.42 14.21 -23.11
CA GLN A 204 -18.67 15.65 -22.95
C GLN A 204 -17.38 16.43 -22.76
N LEU A 205 -16.49 15.94 -21.90
CA LEU A 205 -15.18 16.54 -21.67
C LEU A 205 -14.35 16.59 -22.95
N SER A 206 -14.33 15.51 -23.74
CA SER A 206 -13.60 15.49 -25.01
C SER A 206 -14.15 16.47 -26.04
N GLN A 207 -15.47 16.68 -26.06
CA GLN A 207 -16.13 17.68 -26.92
C GLN A 207 -15.77 19.10 -26.50
N ILE A 208 -15.79 19.39 -25.20
CA ILE A 208 -15.33 20.68 -24.67
C ILE A 208 -13.88 20.91 -25.08
N ALA A 209 -13.00 19.95 -24.81
CA ALA A 209 -11.58 20.03 -25.14
C ALA A 209 -11.30 20.33 -26.62
N SER A 210 -12.14 19.82 -27.53
CA SER A 210 -11.98 20.00 -28.97
C SER A 210 -12.09 21.46 -29.43
N HIS A 211 -12.69 22.34 -28.62
CA HIS A 211 -12.78 23.77 -28.89
C HIS A 211 -11.55 24.56 -28.41
N TYR A 212 -10.60 23.91 -27.74
CA TYR A 212 -9.41 24.53 -27.16
C TYR A 212 -8.14 24.02 -27.83
N HIS A 213 -7.11 24.87 -27.85
CA HIS A 213 -5.81 24.51 -28.39
C HIS A 213 -5.03 23.67 -27.37
N LEU A 214 -5.20 22.35 -27.39
CA LEU A 214 -4.44 21.42 -26.54
C LEU A 214 -3.54 20.54 -27.41
N ASP A 215 -2.35 20.18 -26.94
CA ASP A 215 -1.49 19.26 -27.68
C ASP A 215 -1.88 17.81 -27.42
N VAL A 216 -2.28 17.49 -26.17
CA VAL A 216 -2.57 16.11 -25.76
C VAL A 216 -3.59 16.05 -24.62
N LEU A 217 -4.59 15.17 -24.77
CA LEU A 217 -5.48 14.79 -23.67
C LEU A 217 -5.00 13.50 -23.04
N TYR A 218 -4.66 13.56 -21.76
CA TYR A 218 -4.33 12.39 -20.96
C TYR A 218 -5.52 11.92 -20.13
N PHE A 219 -5.62 10.61 -19.96
CA PHE A 219 -6.45 10.01 -18.92
C PHE A 219 -5.59 9.16 -17.98
N ALA A 220 -5.87 9.24 -16.69
CA ALA A 220 -5.14 8.55 -15.66
C ALA A 220 -6.00 7.50 -14.95
N ASP A 221 -5.51 6.25 -14.93
CA ASP A 221 -6.03 5.20 -14.05
C ASP A 221 -5.47 5.41 -12.64
N SER A 222 -5.90 6.48 -11.97
CA SER A 222 -5.35 6.93 -10.68
C SER A 222 -5.51 5.91 -9.55
N MET A 223 -6.45 4.96 -9.70
CA MET A 223 -6.71 3.89 -8.74
C MET A 223 -6.08 2.55 -9.16
N GLY A 224 -5.45 2.48 -10.33
CA GLY A 224 -4.92 1.25 -10.90
C GLY A 224 -5.95 0.12 -10.99
N SER A 225 -7.21 0.49 -11.26
CA SER A 225 -8.37 -0.40 -11.17
C SER A 225 -8.90 -0.85 -12.54
N MET A 226 -8.47 -0.18 -13.61
CA MET A 226 -8.94 -0.47 -14.95
C MET A 226 -8.36 -1.78 -15.47
N ASN A 227 -9.14 -2.48 -16.29
CA ASN A 227 -8.67 -3.54 -17.16
C ASN A 227 -8.59 -3.08 -18.63
N PRO A 228 -7.95 -3.85 -19.52
CA PRO A 228 -7.76 -3.44 -20.91
C PRO A 228 -9.06 -3.08 -21.65
N LYS A 229 -10.16 -3.80 -21.38
CA LYS A 229 -11.46 -3.50 -22.00
C LYS A 229 -11.99 -2.14 -21.56
N GLN A 230 -11.86 -1.81 -20.27
CA GLN A 230 -12.25 -0.49 -19.75
C GLN A 230 -11.36 0.61 -20.33
N THR A 231 -10.06 0.36 -20.49
CA THR A 231 -9.14 1.27 -21.19
C THR A 231 -9.63 1.58 -22.61
N SER A 232 -9.98 0.57 -23.40
CA SER A 232 -10.55 0.77 -24.74
C SER A 232 -11.84 1.59 -24.72
N GLN A 233 -12.72 1.36 -23.74
CA GLN A 233 -13.98 2.10 -23.62
C GLN A 233 -13.75 3.60 -23.36
N ILE A 234 -12.80 3.94 -22.48
CA ILE A 234 -12.42 5.33 -22.21
C ILE A 234 -11.82 5.98 -23.48
N ILE A 235 -10.93 5.27 -24.18
CA ILE A 235 -10.30 5.80 -25.40
C ILE A 235 -11.37 6.07 -26.47
N HIS A 236 -12.29 5.12 -26.71
CA HIS A 236 -13.39 5.33 -27.65
C HIS A 236 -14.27 6.52 -27.24
N ALA A 237 -14.61 6.65 -25.95
CA ALA A 237 -15.37 7.79 -25.45
C ALA A 237 -14.67 9.13 -25.69
N LEU A 238 -13.36 9.21 -25.46
CA LEU A 238 -12.57 10.41 -25.76
C LEU A 238 -12.51 10.70 -27.27
N ARG A 239 -12.46 9.68 -28.11
CA ARG A 239 -12.38 9.81 -29.58
C ARG A 239 -13.67 10.32 -30.23
N GLU A 240 -14.80 10.30 -29.53
CA GLU A 240 -16.05 10.91 -30.02
C GLU A 240 -15.98 12.44 -30.14
N GLY A 241 -15.15 13.09 -29.31
CA GLY A 241 -14.96 14.54 -29.35
C GLY A 241 -13.54 14.98 -29.70
N TRP A 242 -12.51 14.18 -29.39
CA TRP A 242 -11.11 14.58 -29.51
C TRP A 242 -10.34 13.87 -30.62
N SER A 243 -9.82 14.64 -31.57
CA SER A 243 -9.02 14.16 -32.71
C SER A 243 -7.51 14.31 -32.52
N GLY A 244 -7.04 15.05 -31.51
CA GLY A 244 -5.62 15.26 -31.24
C GLY A 244 -4.92 14.06 -30.59
N ASP A 245 -3.69 14.25 -30.12
CA ASP A 245 -2.95 13.19 -29.43
C ASP A 245 -3.67 12.78 -28.13
N LEU A 246 -3.68 11.48 -27.85
CA LEU A 246 -4.12 10.95 -26.56
C LEU A 246 -2.91 10.43 -25.80
N GLY A 247 -2.95 10.61 -24.48
CA GLY A 247 -1.99 10.05 -23.55
C GLY A 247 -2.64 9.18 -22.48
N ILE A 248 -1.88 8.20 -21.97
CA ILE A 248 -2.33 7.34 -20.87
C ILE A 248 -1.30 7.34 -19.74
N HIS A 249 -1.80 7.42 -18.51
CA HIS A 249 -1.03 7.26 -17.28
C HIS A 249 -1.66 6.15 -16.43
N THR A 250 -0.93 5.06 -16.17
CA THR A 250 -1.47 3.87 -15.51
C THR A 250 -0.74 3.56 -14.19
N HIS A 251 -1.51 3.37 -13.13
CA HIS A 251 -1.01 2.81 -11.87
C HIS A 251 -1.14 1.28 -11.84
N ASP A 252 -0.26 0.61 -11.10
CA ASP A 252 -0.13 -0.85 -11.08
C ASP A 252 -0.73 -1.53 -9.85
N ASN A 253 -1.71 -0.88 -9.21
CA ASN A 253 -2.37 -1.39 -8.00
C ASN A 253 -2.94 -2.80 -8.17
N MET A 254 -3.48 -3.13 -9.35
CA MET A 254 -3.99 -4.46 -9.68
C MET A 254 -3.06 -5.28 -10.61
N GLY A 255 -1.82 -4.85 -10.83
CA GLY A 255 -0.85 -5.55 -11.69
C GLY A 255 -1.24 -5.57 -13.18
N ARG A 256 -1.92 -4.51 -13.66
CA ARG A 256 -2.50 -4.42 -15.02
C ARG A 256 -1.95 -3.24 -15.83
N ALA A 257 -1.08 -2.42 -15.27
CA ALA A 257 -0.65 -1.16 -15.88
C ALA A 257 -0.04 -1.38 -17.27
N LEU A 258 0.90 -2.32 -17.40
CA LEU A 258 1.53 -2.66 -18.69
C LEU A 258 0.52 -3.13 -19.73
N SER A 259 -0.41 -4.01 -19.34
CA SER A 259 -1.44 -4.52 -20.25
C SER A 259 -2.40 -3.42 -20.73
N ASN A 260 -2.69 -2.45 -19.87
CA ASN A 260 -3.50 -1.29 -20.21
C ASN A 260 -2.76 -0.36 -21.17
N CYS A 261 -1.45 -0.13 -20.99
CA CYS A 261 -0.63 0.65 -21.93
C CYS A 261 -0.56 -0.01 -23.31
N VAL A 262 -0.30 -1.31 -23.38
CA VAL A 262 -0.25 -2.05 -24.66
C VAL A 262 -1.61 -2.02 -25.36
N GLN A 263 -2.71 -2.14 -24.62
CA GLN A 263 -4.05 -1.99 -25.19
C GLN A 263 -4.30 -0.57 -25.69
N ALA A 264 -3.90 0.45 -24.92
CA ALA A 264 -4.07 1.84 -25.30
C ALA A 264 -3.36 2.18 -26.62
N VAL A 265 -2.14 1.68 -26.80
CA VAL A 265 -1.40 1.82 -28.05
C VAL A 265 -2.15 1.18 -29.23
N LYS A 266 -2.70 -0.03 -29.04
CA LYS A 266 -3.51 -0.70 -30.08
C LYS A 266 -4.75 0.10 -30.47
N ASP A 267 -5.32 0.83 -29.51
CA ASP A 267 -6.48 1.69 -29.70
C ASP A 267 -6.11 3.12 -30.16
N GLY A 268 -4.84 3.38 -30.51
CA GLY A 268 -4.38 4.62 -31.12
C GLY A 268 -4.00 5.74 -30.15
N VAL A 269 -3.67 5.41 -28.90
CA VAL A 269 -3.00 6.33 -27.95
C VAL A 269 -1.54 6.48 -28.36
N THR A 270 -1.05 7.72 -28.39
CA THR A 270 0.28 8.06 -28.91
C THR A 270 1.27 8.48 -27.85
N TRP A 271 0.81 8.80 -26.64
CA TRP A 271 1.68 9.11 -25.50
C TRP A 271 1.51 8.12 -24.35
N ILE A 272 2.60 7.53 -23.89
CA ILE A 272 2.59 6.56 -22.81
C ILE A 272 3.51 7.04 -21.69
N ASP A 273 2.97 7.12 -20.48
CA ASP A 273 3.76 7.41 -19.29
C ASP A 273 4.34 6.13 -18.68
N GLY A 274 5.57 6.20 -18.17
CA GLY A 274 6.20 5.15 -17.36
C GLY A 274 7.03 5.72 -16.22
N THR A 275 7.44 4.85 -15.29
CA THR A 275 8.48 5.16 -14.31
C THR A 275 9.44 4.00 -14.10
N VAL A 276 10.70 4.31 -13.77
CA VAL A 276 11.76 3.34 -13.48
C VAL A 276 11.34 2.48 -12.29
N THR A 277 11.41 1.15 -12.45
CA THR A 277 10.92 0.12 -11.51
C THR A 277 9.46 0.29 -11.06
N GLY A 278 8.69 1.14 -11.75
CA GLY A 278 7.33 1.49 -11.39
C GLY A 278 7.25 2.47 -10.21
N MET A 279 8.33 3.14 -9.81
CA MET A 279 8.29 4.08 -8.68
C MET A 279 7.24 5.18 -8.90
N GLY A 280 6.30 5.32 -7.97
CA GLY A 280 5.17 6.24 -8.08
C GLY A 280 4.18 6.05 -6.95
N ARG A 281 3.21 6.96 -6.77
CA ARG A 281 2.22 6.86 -5.69
C ARG A 281 1.59 5.47 -5.61
N GLY A 282 1.44 4.94 -4.40
CA GLY A 282 0.77 3.66 -4.17
C GLY A 282 1.60 2.44 -4.56
N ALA A 283 0.99 1.51 -5.31
CA ALA A 283 1.73 0.36 -5.82
C ALA A 283 2.75 0.73 -6.91
N GLY A 284 2.71 1.98 -7.38
CA GLY A 284 3.53 2.44 -8.47
C GLY A 284 2.80 2.60 -9.80
N ASN A 285 3.59 2.87 -10.84
CA ASN A 285 3.16 3.01 -12.22
C ASN A 285 3.63 1.81 -13.06
N VAL A 286 3.24 1.80 -14.34
CA VAL A 286 3.87 0.89 -15.30
C VAL A 286 5.39 1.14 -15.34
N LYS A 287 6.14 0.04 -15.38
CA LYS A 287 7.60 0.05 -15.34
C LYS A 287 8.20 0.46 -16.69
N THR A 288 9.03 1.49 -16.72
CA THR A 288 9.70 1.98 -17.94
C THR A 288 10.56 0.91 -18.60
N GLU A 289 11.28 0.11 -17.81
CA GLU A 289 12.10 -0.98 -18.35
C GLU A 289 11.27 -2.03 -19.11
N TYR A 290 9.98 -2.20 -18.79
CA TYR A 290 9.09 -3.11 -19.51
C TYR A 290 8.44 -2.42 -20.69
N LEU A 291 8.02 -1.15 -20.55
CA LEU A 291 7.47 -0.38 -21.67
C LEU A 291 8.46 -0.28 -22.83
N VAL A 292 9.72 0.01 -22.56
CA VAL A 292 10.73 0.14 -23.62
C VAL A 292 10.87 -1.17 -24.41
N VAL A 293 10.78 -2.32 -23.74
CA VAL A 293 10.82 -3.63 -24.39
C VAL A 293 9.57 -3.87 -25.23
N GLU A 294 8.37 -3.63 -24.68
CA GLU A 294 7.10 -3.81 -25.39
C GLU A 294 6.96 -2.86 -26.60
N LEU A 295 7.44 -1.62 -26.48
CA LEU A 295 7.33 -0.61 -27.53
C LEU A 295 8.42 -0.72 -28.60
N ALA A 296 9.43 -1.58 -28.41
CA ALA A 296 10.55 -1.71 -29.36
C ALA A 296 10.10 -2.15 -30.76
N GLU A 297 9.10 -3.03 -30.86
CA GLU A 297 8.60 -3.54 -32.14
C GLU A 297 7.85 -2.47 -32.95
N ILE A 298 7.23 -1.51 -32.26
CA ILE A 298 6.44 -0.43 -32.87
C ILE A 298 7.23 0.89 -33.00
N ARG A 299 8.42 0.97 -32.38
CA ARG A 299 9.42 2.03 -32.56
C ARG A 299 10.68 1.50 -33.29
N PRO A 300 10.57 0.89 -34.49
CA PRO A 300 11.65 0.09 -35.10
C PRO A 300 12.91 0.88 -35.49
N ASN A 301 12.84 2.21 -35.56
CA ASN A 301 13.97 3.09 -35.90
C ASN A 301 14.57 3.80 -34.68
N VAL A 302 14.19 3.41 -33.47
CA VAL A 302 14.64 4.03 -32.23
C VAL A 302 15.69 3.12 -31.59
N SER A 303 16.93 3.62 -31.47
CA SER A 303 18.00 2.90 -30.79
C SER A 303 17.72 2.85 -29.29
N CYS A 304 17.63 1.65 -28.72
CA CYS A 304 17.44 1.45 -27.29
C CYS A 304 18.66 0.75 -26.70
N ASN A 305 19.42 1.45 -25.86
CA ASN A 305 20.45 0.85 -25.02
C ASN A 305 19.93 0.73 -23.58
N ILE A 306 19.54 -0.47 -23.17
CA ILE A 306 18.97 -0.71 -21.84
C ILE A 306 20.05 -0.78 -20.73
N ILE A 307 21.33 -0.88 -21.07
CA ILE A 307 22.41 -1.08 -20.08
C ILE A 307 22.44 0.06 -19.03
N PRO A 308 22.45 1.35 -19.42
CA PRO A 308 22.43 2.44 -18.44
C PRO A 308 21.20 2.40 -17.51
N LEU A 309 20.02 2.03 -18.05
CA LEU A 309 18.81 1.88 -17.25
C LEU A 309 18.97 0.76 -16.20
N MET A 310 19.57 -0.38 -16.56
CA MET A 310 19.82 -1.47 -15.61
C MET A 310 20.82 -1.07 -14.52
N GLU A 311 21.86 -0.31 -14.86
CA GLU A 311 22.83 0.23 -13.90
C GLU A 311 22.15 1.24 -12.95
N LEU A 312 21.33 2.15 -13.49
CA LEU A 312 20.54 3.10 -12.71
C LEU A 312 19.61 2.39 -11.72
N ILE A 313 18.93 1.33 -12.18
CA ILE A 313 18.07 0.50 -11.32
C ILE A 313 18.90 -0.12 -10.20
N SER A 314 20.00 -0.79 -10.51
CA SER A 314 20.83 -1.47 -9.52
C SER A 314 21.43 -0.51 -8.49
N ASN A 315 21.86 0.68 -8.93
CA ASN A 315 22.59 1.63 -8.08
C ASN A 315 21.67 2.48 -7.19
N TYR A 316 20.45 2.78 -7.65
CA TYR A 316 19.56 3.73 -6.97
C TYR A 316 18.17 3.16 -6.69
N PHE A 317 17.45 2.71 -7.73
CA PHE A 317 16.03 2.39 -7.58
C PHE A 317 15.76 1.06 -6.88
N SER A 318 16.60 0.03 -7.03
CA SER A 318 16.47 -1.22 -6.28
C SER A 318 16.72 -1.04 -4.78
N PRO A 319 17.79 -0.34 -4.34
CA PRO A 319 17.95 0.03 -2.93
C PRO A 319 16.76 0.81 -2.37
N MET A 320 16.32 1.85 -3.08
CA MET A 320 15.16 2.63 -2.67
C MET A 320 13.88 1.78 -2.63
N GLN A 321 13.69 0.84 -3.56
CA GLN A 321 12.51 -0.03 -3.56
C GLN A 321 12.48 -0.94 -2.35
N HIS A 322 13.65 -1.42 -1.92
CA HIS A 322 13.77 -2.20 -0.69
C HIS A 322 13.51 -1.34 0.56
N GLU A 323 13.94 -0.07 0.56
CA GLU A 323 13.73 0.86 1.67
C GLU A 323 12.27 1.30 1.81
N TYR A 324 11.64 1.72 0.71
CA TYR A 324 10.31 2.33 0.70
C TYR A 324 9.17 1.36 0.37
N GLY A 325 9.48 0.16 -0.16
CA GLY A 325 8.51 -0.92 -0.31
C GLY A 325 7.44 -0.72 -1.40
N TRP A 326 7.64 0.16 -2.39
CA TRP A 326 6.64 0.32 -3.47
C TRP A 326 6.55 -0.93 -4.35
N GLY A 327 5.35 -1.19 -4.82
CA GLY A 327 5.02 -2.34 -5.66
C GLY A 327 3.65 -2.92 -5.34
N THR A 328 3.12 -3.69 -6.28
CA THR A 328 1.85 -4.39 -6.09
C THR A 328 1.93 -5.39 -4.95
N ASN A 329 0.96 -5.35 -4.05
CA ASN A 329 0.73 -6.35 -3.00
C ASN A 329 -0.79 -6.55 -2.80
N THR A 330 -1.16 -7.46 -1.89
CA THR A 330 -2.58 -7.78 -1.63
C THR A 330 -3.39 -6.56 -1.21
N TYR A 331 -2.85 -5.67 -0.39
CA TYR A 331 -3.56 -4.48 0.10
C TYR A 331 -3.81 -3.46 -1.01
N TYR A 332 -2.81 -3.21 -1.86
CA TYR A 332 -2.98 -2.37 -3.04
C TYR A 332 -3.96 -2.97 -4.05
N TYR A 333 -3.93 -4.30 -4.21
CA TYR A 333 -4.89 -4.99 -5.08
C TYR A 333 -6.33 -4.82 -4.58
N LEU A 334 -6.55 -4.97 -3.27
CA LEU A 334 -7.85 -4.73 -2.64
C LEU A 334 -8.27 -3.26 -2.78
N ALA A 335 -7.35 -2.31 -2.55
CA ALA A 335 -7.62 -0.90 -2.71
C ALA A 335 -8.04 -0.55 -4.16
N GLY A 336 -7.30 -1.04 -5.17
CA GLY A 336 -7.67 -0.87 -6.57
C GLY A 336 -9.03 -1.51 -6.90
N LYS A 337 -9.28 -2.72 -6.40
CA LYS A 337 -10.57 -3.42 -6.60
C LYS A 337 -11.76 -2.65 -6.01
N TYR A 338 -11.58 -1.98 -4.87
CA TYR A 338 -12.64 -1.25 -4.17
C TYR A 338 -12.64 0.27 -4.46
N GLY A 339 -11.78 0.76 -5.34
CA GLY A 339 -11.68 2.19 -5.66
C GLY A 339 -11.20 3.06 -4.48
N ILE A 340 -10.37 2.49 -3.61
CA ILE A 340 -9.78 3.19 -2.46
C ILE A 340 -8.48 3.86 -2.91
N HIS A 341 -8.29 5.11 -2.49
CA HIS A 341 -7.11 5.90 -2.83
C HIS A 341 -5.83 5.22 -2.33
N PRO A 342 -4.82 5.00 -3.20
CA PRO A 342 -3.65 4.20 -2.86
C PRO A 342 -2.83 4.74 -1.68
N THR A 343 -2.84 6.06 -1.46
CA THR A 343 -2.15 6.69 -0.33
C THR A 343 -2.60 6.14 1.03
N TYR A 344 -3.86 5.69 1.19
CA TYR A 344 -4.25 5.04 2.45
C TYR A 344 -3.37 3.81 2.76
N ILE A 345 -3.14 2.97 1.74
CA ILE A 345 -2.30 1.78 1.90
C ILE A 345 -0.84 2.18 2.08
N GLN A 346 -0.36 3.16 1.32
CA GLN A 346 1.01 3.65 1.41
C GLN A 346 1.36 4.16 2.82
N GLU A 347 0.49 4.98 3.43
CA GLU A 347 0.69 5.49 4.79
C GLU A 347 0.64 4.36 5.84
N MET A 348 -0.28 3.40 5.69
CA MET A 348 -0.37 2.28 6.63
C MET A 348 0.84 1.34 6.53
N LEU A 349 1.36 1.09 5.33
CA LEU A 349 2.55 0.25 5.14
C LEU A 349 3.85 0.93 5.57
N ALA A 350 3.90 2.26 5.55
CA ALA A 350 5.04 3.02 6.04
C ALA A 350 5.10 3.10 7.58
N ASP A 351 4.01 2.78 8.28
CA ASP A 351 3.89 2.86 9.73
C ASP A 351 3.81 1.45 10.35
N ASN A 352 4.93 1.01 10.92
CA ASN A 352 5.08 -0.31 11.56
C ASN A 352 4.07 -0.59 12.70
N ARG A 353 3.28 0.40 13.15
CA ARG A 353 2.21 0.19 14.12
C ARG A 353 0.97 -0.48 13.52
N TYR A 354 0.82 -0.48 12.19
CA TYR A 354 -0.27 -1.17 11.52
C TYR A 354 0.04 -2.66 11.37
N LEU A 355 -0.81 -3.50 11.94
CA LEU A 355 -0.81 -4.93 11.66
C LEU A 355 -1.69 -5.24 10.44
N ASP A 356 -1.49 -6.41 9.83
CA ASP A 356 -2.26 -6.84 8.66
C ASP A 356 -3.78 -6.77 8.89
N GLU A 357 -4.23 -7.11 10.10
CA GLU A 357 -5.64 -7.05 10.50
C GLU A 357 -6.18 -5.61 10.52
N ASP A 358 -5.35 -4.64 10.91
CA ASP A 358 -5.72 -3.21 10.93
C ASP A 358 -5.90 -2.71 9.50
N ILE A 359 -4.92 -2.99 8.63
CA ILE A 359 -4.95 -2.58 7.22
C ILE A 359 -6.21 -3.13 6.53
N LEU A 360 -6.53 -4.41 6.76
CA LEU A 360 -7.73 -5.03 6.20
C LEU A 360 -9.02 -4.42 6.76
N GLY A 361 -9.06 -4.10 8.05
CA GLY A 361 -10.18 -3.40 8.67
C GLY A 361 -10.43 -2.02 8.08
N VAL A 362 -9.36 -1.23 7.91
CA VAL A 362 -9.44 0.08 7.28
C VAL A 362 -9.92 -0.05 5.83
N ILE A 363 -9.41 -1.02 5.07
CA ILE A 363 -9.86 -1.28 3.69
C ILE A 363 -11.36 -1.59 3.64
N ASP A 364 -11.87 -2.48 4.50
CA ASP A 364 -13.28 -2.86 4.48
C ASP A 364 -14.20 -1.71 4.91
N HIS A 365 -13.76 -0.89 5.86
CA HIS A 365 -14.44 0.35 6.21
C HIS A 365 -14.49 1.32 5.01
N LEU A 366 -13.34 1.64 4.40
CA LEU A 366 -13.23 2.60 3.29
C LEU A 366 -13.97 2.15 2.02
N LYS A 367 -14.08 0.83 1.81
CA LYS A 367 -14.91 0.23 0.75
C LYS A 367 -16.38 0.64 0.89
N SER A 368 -16.87 0.79 2.12
CA SER A 368 -18.28 1.09 2.42
C SER A 368 -18.54 2.57 2.66
N SER A 369 -17.65 3.26 3.37
CA SER A 369 -17.79 4.68 3.75
C SER A 369 -17.26 5.66 2.70
N GLY A 370 -16.54 5.16 1.68
CA GLY A 370 -15.97 5.96 0.60
C GLY A 370 -14.52 6.34 0.85
N GLY A 371 -13.59 5.72 0.09
CA GLY A 371 -12.15 5.94 0.18
C GLY A 371 -11.51 6.61 -1.03
N LYS A 372 -12.28 7.24 -1.92
CA LYS A 372 -11.81 7.72 -3.24
C LYS A 372 -10.81 8.88 -3.19
N ARG A 373 -10.80 9.64 -2.09
CA ARG A 373 -9.83 10.71 -1.82
C ARG A 373 -9.13 10.41 -0.50
N PHE A 374 -7.81 10.60 -0.49
CA PHE A 374 -7.05 10.47 0.74
C PHE A 374 -7.42 11.57 1.74
N SER A 375 -7.60 11.17 2.99
CA SER A 375 -7.88 12.04 4.12
C SER A 375 -7.18 11.48 5.35
N LEU A 376 -6.24 12.23 5.90
CA LEU A 376 -5.58 11.89 7.16
C LEU A 376 -6.61 11.73 8.28
N ASN A 377 -7.68 12.53 8.26
CA ASN A 377 -8.78 12.41 9.21
C ASN A 377 -9.56 11.11 9.03
N ALA A 378 -9.84 10.68 7.80
CA ALA A 378 -10.52 9.39 7.57
C ALA A 378 -9.65 8.21 8.02
N LEU A 379 -8.33 8.27 7.74
CA LEU A 379 -7.37 7.29 8.22
C LEU A 379 -7.28 7.30 9.77
N ASN A 380 -7.26 8.47 10.39
CA ASN A 380 -7.21 8.63 11.85
C ASN A 380 -8.53 8.30 12.55
N SER A 381 -9.68 8.51 11.92
CA SER A 381 -10.99 8.05 12.40
C SER A 381 -11.05 6.53 12.38
N ALA A 382 -10.40 5.90 11.40
CA ALA A 382 -10.13 4.47 11.41
C ALA A 382 -9.01 4.06 12.41
N ARG A 383 -8.45 4.98 13.20
CA ARG A 383 -7.56 4.69 14.36
C ARG A 383 -8.23 4.96 15.70
N HIS A 384 -9.03 6.02 15.78
CA HIS A 384 -9.76 6.45 16.98
C HIS A 384 -11.17 5.90 16.94
N PHE A 385 -11.27 4.57 16.98
CA PHE A 385 -12.55 3.87 16.96
C PHE A 385 -13.40 4.11 18.21
N TYR A 386 -12.80 4.68 19.27
CA TYR A 386 -13.48 5.02 20.51
C TYR A 386 -13.71 6.53 20.58
N THR A 387 -14.98 6.92 20.73
CA THR A 387 -15.39 8.32 20.90
C THR A 387 -16.13 8.48 22.23
N GLY A 388 -15.82 9.54 22.98
CA GLY A 388 -16.49 9.86 24.25
C GLY A 388 -15.61 9.66 25.49
N GLU A 389 -16.19 9.88 26.67
CA GLU A 389 -15.54 9.61 27.95
C GLU A 389 -15.32 8.10 28.11
N PRO A 390 -14.16 7.66 28.61
CA PRO A 390 -13.81 6.25 28.65
C PRO A 390 -14.49 5.47 29.77
N ILE A 391 -15.66 5.89 30.23
CA ILE A 391 -16.30 5.34 31.41
C ILE A 391 -17.40 4.38 30.95
N GLY A 392 -17.16 3.07 31.15
CA GLY A 392 -18.14 2.03 30.84
C GLY A 392 -19.26 1.95 31.88
N THR A 393 -20.40 1.37 31.50
CA THR A 393 -21.54 1.18 32.42
C THR A 393 -21.42 -0.04 33.34
N TRP A 394 -20.48 -0.95 33.09
CA TRP A 394 -20.31 -2.18 33.87
C TRP A 394 -19.01 -2.18 34.69
N SER A 395 -19.10 -2.69 35.93
CA SER A 395 -17.94 -2.93 36.79
C SER A 395 -17.66 -4.43 36.95
N PRO A 396 -16.45 -4.92 36.60
CA PRO A 396 -16.12 -6.34 36.70
C PRO A 396 -16.16 -6.91 38.11
N LYS A 397 -16.04 -6.04 39.13
CA LYS A 397 -16.03 -6.42 40.55
C LYS A 397 -17.29 -7.18 40.95
N SER A 398 -18.42 -6.86 40.33
CA SER A 398 -19.72 -7.51 40.56
C SER A 398 -19.68 -9.02 40.32
N LEU A 399 -18.84 -9.48 39.38
CA LEU A 399 -18.73 -10.88 38.97
C LEU A 399 -17.47 -11.57 39.52
N ILE A 400 -16.35 -10.84 39.60
CA ILE A 400 -15.02 -11.44 39.74
C ILE A 400 -14.51 -11.48 41.19
N ALA A 401 -15.01 -10.61 42.08
CA ALA A 401 -14.38 -10.32 43.36
C ALA A 401 -14.00 -11.57 44.18
N GLY A 402 -12.71 -11.69 44.51
CA GLY A 402 -12.18 -12.77 45.35
C GLY A 402 -12.00 -14.14 44.68
N ARG A 403 -12.36 -14.29 43.40
CA ARG A 403 -12.15 -15.51 42.62
C ARG A 403 -10.84 -15.47 41.82
N ASP A 404 -10.33 -16.64 41.47
CA ASP A 404 -9.27 -16.76 40.47
C ASP A 404 -9.86 -16.48 39.08
N VAL A 405 -9.11 -15.82 38.19
CA VAL A 405 -9.49 -15.62 36.80
C VAL A 405 -8.58 -16.43 35.89
N LEU A 406 -9.14 -17.20 34.97
CA LEU A 406 -8.44 -17.88 33.89
C LEU A 406 -8.70 -17.14 32.57
N ILE A 407 -7.65 -16.62 31.95
CA ILE A 407 -7.70 -16.03 30.62
C ILE A 407 -7.25 -17.07 29.60
N LEU A 408 -8.09 -17.34 28.59
CA LEU A 408 -7.83 -18.27 27.50
C LEU A 408 -7.41 -17.49 26.24
N GLY A 409 -6.14 -17.63 25.86
CA GLY A 409 -5.62 -17.18 24.57
C GLY A 409 -5.94 -18.17 23.44
N THR A 410 -5.43 -17.87 22.24
CA THR A 410 -5.65 -18.67 21.02
C THR A 410 -4.49 -19.62 20.70
N GLY A 411 -3.47 -19.68 21.58
CA GLY A 411 -2.31 -20.51 21.35
C GLY A 411 -2.63 -22.02 21.39
N PRO A 412 -1.83 -22.83 20.68
CA PRO A 412 -2.07 -24.27 20.55
C PRO A 412 -2.09 -25.01 21.89
N GLY A 413 -1.49 -24.45 22.95
CA GLY A 413 -1.53 -25.01 24.29
C GLY A 413 -2.95 -25.21 24.84
N VAL A 414 -3.95 -24.44 24.38
CA VAL A 414 -5.35 -24.65 24.79
C VAL A 414 -5.90 -25.96 24.22
N GLU A 415 -5.70 -26.20 22.93
CA GLU A 415 -6.14 -27.44 22.27
C GLU A 415 -5.39 -28.65 22.83
N VAL A 416 -4.05 -28.55 22.92
CA VAL A 416 -3.19 -29.64 23.39
C VAL A 416 -3.53 -30.06 24.83
N HIS A 417 -3.91 -29.10 25.69
CA HIS A 417 -4.23 -29.36 27.09
C HIS A 417 -5.72 -29.23 27.40
N GLN A 418 -6.60 -29.32 26.40
CA GLN A 418 -8.05 -29.07 26.52
C GLN A 418 -8.67 -29.82 27.71
N GLN A 419 -8.55 -31.15 27.74
CA GLN A 419 -9.15 -31.97 28.78
C GLN A 419 -8.69 -31.59 30.20
N ALA A 420 -7.42 -31.21 30.35
CA ALA A 420 -6.87 -30.81 31.63
C ALA A 420 -7.38 -29.44 32.07
N LEU A 421 -7.49 -28.50 31.13
CA LEU A 421 -8.07 -27.18 31.37
C LEU A 421 -9.56 -27.28 31.75
N GLU A 422 -10.34 -28.10 31.03
CA GLU A 422 -11.77 -28.30 31.33
C GLU A 422 -11.99 -28.94 32.72
N ASN A 423 -11.16 -29.94 33.06
CA ASN A 423 -11.17 -30.54 34.40
C ASN A 423 -10.80 -29.52 35.49
N PHE A 424 -9.78 -28.69 35.23
CA PHE A 424 -9.36 -27.62 36.13
C PHE A 424 -10.47 -26.56 36.33
N ILE A 425 -11.14 -26.15 35.25
CA ILE A 425 -12.26 -25.19 35.33
C ILE A 425 -13.40 -25.77 36.16
N SER A 426 -13.70 -27.06 35.95
CA SER A 426 -14.77 -27.76 36.66
C SER A 426 -14.47 -28.02 38.14
N SER A 427 -13.19 -28.15 38.54
CA SER A 427 -12.82 -28.42 39.95
C SER A 427 -12.53 -27.17 40.75
N GLN A 428 -11.83 -26.19 40.16
CA GLN A 428 -11.38 -24.98 40.85
C GLN A 428 -12.33 -23.79 40.66
N HIS A 429 -13.27 -23.89 39.71
CA HIS A 429 -14.26 -22.85 39.41
C HIS A 429 -13.65 -21.44 39.32
N PRO A 430 -12.62 -21.20 38.48
CA PRO A 430 -12.20 -19.84 38.16
C PRO A 430 -13.30 -19.10 37.38
N ILE A 431 -13.22 -17.78 37.29
CA ILE A 431 -13.92 -17.04 36.23
C ILE A 431 -13.11 -17.18 34.94
N VAL A 432 -13.73 -17.66 33.87
CA VAL A 432 -13.07 -17.92 32.59
C VAL A 432 -13.37 -16.80 31.59
N ILE A 433 -12.33 -16.10 31.14
CA ILE A 433 -12.39 -15.07 30.11
C ILE A 433 -11.71 -15.59 28.84
N ALA A 434 -12.47 -15.83 27.77
CA ALA A 434 -11.90 -16.16 26.47
C ALA A 434 -11.63 -14.90 25.63
N LEU A 435 -10.47 -14.84 24.97
CA LEU A 435 -10.14 -13.74 24.07
C LEU A 435 -10.86 -13.94 22.72
N ASN A 436 -11.59 -12.93 22.24
CA ASN A 436 -12.35 -12.95 20.98
C ASN A 436 -13.32 -14.16 20.89
N THR A 437 -13.38 -14.85 19.74
CA THR A 437 -14.35 -15.91 19.44
C THR A 437 -13.78 -17.32 19.50
N GLN A 438 -12.51 -17.50 19.17
CA GLN A 438 -11.91 -18.82 19.00
C GLN A 438 -11.38 -19.42 20.31
N THR A 439 -11.78 -20.65 20.60
CA THR A 439 -11.25 -21.45 21.71
C THR A 439 -11.67 -22.91 21.52
N HIS A 440 -10.86 -23.83 22.02
CA HIS A 440 -11.15 -25.27 22.02
C HIS A 440 -11.87 -25.73 23.30
N ILE A 441 -12.05 -24.85 24.29
CA ILE A 441 -12.76 -25.15 25.54
C ILE A 441 -14.27 -25.14 25.29
N ALA A 442 -14.99 -26.09 25.89
CA ALA A 442 -16.44 -26.15 25.83
C ALA A 442 -17.10 -24.82 26.26
N SER A 443 -18.09 -24.37 25.47
CA SER A 443 -18.71 -23.04 25.63
C SER A 443 -19.36 -22.82 27.01
N ASP A 444 -19.92 -23.85 27.62
CA ASP A 444 -20.54 -23.81 28.95
C ASP A 444 -19.53 -23.62 30.10
N LEU A 445 -18.24 -23.82 29.83
CA LEU A 445 -17.15 -23.59 30.78
C LEU A 445 -16.54 -22.17 30.66
N ILE A 446 -17.10 -21.31 29.81
CA ILE A 446 -16.61 -19.94 29.58
C ILE A 446 -17.64 -18.97 30.16
N ASP A 447 -17.22 -18.15 31.12
CA ASP A 447 -18.09 -17.16 31.74
C ASP A 447 -18.21 -15.88 30.88
N LEU A 448 -17.10 -15.44 30.29
CA LEU A 448 -17.01 -14.18 29.55
C LEU A 448 -16.19 -14.31 28.28
N ARG A 449 -16.55 -13.50 27.29
CA ARG A 449 -15.65 -13.20 26.16
C ARG A 449 -15.23 -11.74 26.22
N ALA A 450 -13.96 -11.47 25.97
CA ALA A 450 -13.44 -10.11 25.87
C ALA A 450 -13.06 -9.82 24.43
N ALA A 451 -13.45 -8.65 23.93
CA ALA A 451 -12.96 -8.07 22.70
C ALA A 451 -12.84 -6.56 22.94
N CYS A 452 -11.84 -5.92 22.35
CA CYS A 452 -11.78 -4.47 22.40
C CYS A 452 -11.50 -3.90 21.03
N HIS A 453 -10.60 -4.49 20.25
CA HIS A 453 -10.25 -4.00 18.92
C HIS A 453 -11.48 -3.86 17.99
N PRO A 454 -11.88 -2.66 17.57
CA PRO A 454 -13.20 -2.48 16.93
C PRO A 454 -13.31 -3.11 15.54
N VAL A 455 -12.20 -3.21 14.80
CA VAL A 455 -12.14 -3.97 13.55
C VAL A 455 -12.37 -5.47 13.81
N ARG A 456 -11.72 -6.02 14.84
CA ARG A 456 -11.85 -7.44 15.16
C ARG A 456 -13.27 -7.76 15.60
N LEU A 457 -13.85 -6.87 16.40
CA LEU A 457 -15.24 -6.94 16.85
C LEU A 457 -16.22 -6.94 15.68
N LEU A 458 -15.98 -6.12 14.64
CA LEU A 458 -16.76 -6.12 13.40
C LEU A 458 -16.60 -7.42 12.61
N ALA A 459 -15.35 -7.87 12.40
CA ALA A 459 -15.06 -9.08 11.64
C ALA A 459 -15.69 -10.33 12.29
N ASP A 460 -15.67 -10.40 13.62
CA ASP A 460 -16.14 -11.52 14.41
C ASP A 460 -17.59 -11.32 14.91
N CYS A 461 -18.32 -10.29 14.44
CA CYS A 461 -19.60 -9.90 15.01
C CYS A 461 -20.65 -11.02 14.98
N GLN A 462 -20.78 -11.69 13.82
CA GLN A 462 -21.71 -12.82 13.67
C GLN A 462 -21.35 -14.02 14.55
N GLU A 463 -20.06 -14.29 14.74
CA GLU A 463 -19.59 -15.33 15.65
C GLU A 463 -19.93 -14.95 17.10
N HIS A 464 -19.70 -13.70 17.49
CA HIS A 464 -20.07 -13.20 18.80
C HIS A 464 -21.57 -13.31 19.08
N LEU A 465 -22.45 -13.01 18.11
CA LEU A 465 -23.90 -13.17 18.24
C LEU A 465 -24.32 -14.62 18.48
N ASN A 466 -23.64 -15.58 17.87
CA ASN A 466 -23.95 -17.02 18.01
C ASN A 466 -23.43 -17.64 19.32
N LEU A 467 -22.48 -16.99 19.97
CA LEU A 467 -21.89 -17.44 21.22
C LEU A 467 -22.80 -17.07 22.40
N SER A 468 -23.02 -17.96 23.35
CA SER A 468 -23.94 -17.72 24.47
C SER A 468 -23.37 -16.82 25.58
N GLN A 469 -22.05 -16.66 25.64
CA GLN A 469 -21.39 -15.93 26.73
C GLN A 469 -21.56 -14.41 26.58
N PRO A 470 -21.71 -13.65 27.69
CA PRO A 470 -21.62 -12.19 27.67
C PRO A 470 -20.31 -11.70 27.02
N LEU A 471 -20.41 -10.61 26.27
CA LEU A 471 -19.28 -9.98 25.59
C LEU A 471 -18.87 -8.68 26.29
N VAL A 472 -17.66 -8.66 26.84
CA VAL A 472 -17.04 -7.47 27.45
C VAL A 472 -16.33 -6.67 26.37
N ILE A 473 -16.79 -5.45 26.14
CA ILE A 473 -16.31 -4.50 25.12
C ILE A 473 -16.42 -3.06 25.63
N PRO A 474 -15.67 -2.09 25.10
CA PRO A 474 -15.87 -0.66 25.37
C PRO A 474 -17.08 -0.12 24.59
N TYR A 475 -18.25 -0.72 24.81
CA TYR A 475 -19.48 -0.55 24.01
C TYR A 475 -19.92 0.90 23.85
N SER A 476 -19.93 1.66 24.93
CA SER A 476 -20.39 3.06 24.93
C SER A 476 -19.54 3.97 24.04
N MET A 477 -18.29 3.57 23.78
CA MET A 477 -17.35 4.33 22.97
C MET A 477 -17.37 3.94 21.48
N LEU A 478 -18.07 2.85 21.12
CA LEU A 478 -18.14 2.37 19.73
C LEU A 478 -19.09 3.21 18.86
N SER A 479 -18.83 3.21 17.55
CA SER A 479 -19.71 3.85 16.58
C SER A 479 -21.12 3.25 16.60
N LYS A 480 -22.11 4.00 16.11
CA LYS A 480 -23.49 3.50 16.02
C LYS A 480 -23.60 2.23 15.17
N ASP A 481 -22.82 2.13 14.10
CA ASP A 481 -22.85 0.98 13.19
C ASP A 481 -22.45 -0.31 13.91
N ILE A 482 -21.33 -0.30 14.66
CA ILE A 482 -20.88 -1.48 15.41
C ILE A 482 -21.90 -1.87 16.48
N ARG A 483 -22.49 -0.87 17.15
CA ARG A 483 -23.51 -1.13 18.18
C ARG A 483 -24.77 -1.77 17.61
N ASN A 484 -25.19 -1.37 16.41
CA ASN A 484 -26.33 -1.97 15.73
C ASN A 484 -26.06 -3.43 15.33
N GLU A 485 -24.85 -3.74 14.85
CA GLU A 485 -24.47 -5.11 14.48
C GLU A 485 -24.43 -6.07 15.68
N LEU A 486 -24.23 -5.56 16.89
CA LEU A 486 -24.22 -6.33 18.14
C LEU A 486 -25.59 -6.35 18.85
N GLU A 487 -26.64 -5.87 18.20
CA GLU A 487 -27.99 -5.90 18.76
C GLU A 487 -28.43 -7.35 19.06
N GLY A 488 -29.00 -7.57 20.25
CA GLY A 488 -29.39 -8.90 20.73
C GLY A 488 -28.29 -9.68 21.44
N LYS A 489 -27.05 -9.17 21.49
CA LYS A 489 -25.98 -9.74 22.31
C LYS A 489 -26.08 -9.26 23.76
N GLU A 490 -25.78 -10.13 24.73
CA GLU A 490 -25.52 -9.68 26.11
C GLU A 490 -24.15 -9.00 26.17
N LEU A 491 -24.14 -7.70 26.47
CA LEU A 491 -22.97 -6.84 26.41
C LEU A 491 -22.63 -6.28 27.79
N LEU A 492 -21.35 -6.32 28.14
CA LEU A 492 -20.80 -5.73 29.35
C LEU A 492 -19.85 -4.59 28.98
N ASP A 493 -20.26 -3.37 29.25
CA ASP A 493 -19.56 -2.16 28.81
C ASP A 493 -18.45 -1.77 29.79
N PHE A 494 -17.20 -2.04 29.43
CA PHE A 494 -16.01 -1.68 30.21
C PHE A 494 -15.12 -0.75 29.37
N GLY A 495 -14.94 0.50 29.79
CA GLY A 495 -14.33 1.51 28.93
C GLY A 495 -12.83 1.31 28.68
N LEU A 496 -12.33 1.86 27.57
CA LEU A 496 -10.93 1.73 27.15
C LEU A 496 -10.38 3.03 26.56
N VAL A 497 -9.24 3.49 27.09
CA VAL A 497 -8.35 4.47 26.44
C VAL A 497 -7.06 3.79 26.02
N VAL A 498 -6.58 4.08 24.82
CA VAL A 498 -5.24 3.68 24.40
C VAL A 498 -4.29 4.87 24.59
N GLN A 499 -3.34 4.73 25.50
CA GLN A 499 -2.30 5.73 25.80
C GLN A 499 -0.96 5.02 25.96
N SER A 500 0.02 5.40 25.12
CA SER A 500 1.35 4.78 25.11
C SER A 500 1.99 4.73 26.50
N GLU A 501 2.72 3.62 26.76
CA GLU A 501 3.47 3.37 28.00
C GLU A 501 2.65 3.43 29.30
N THR A 502 1.33 3.41 29.21
CA THR A 502 0.43 3.58 30.36
C THR A 502 -0.41 2.33 30.54
N PHE A 503 -0.36 1.72 31.73
CA PHE A 503 -1.30 0.69 32.14
C PHE A 503 -1.99 1.14 33.43
N LYS A 504 -3.29 1.41 33.35
CA LYS A 504 -4.14 1.77 34.49
C LYS A 504 -5.48 1.07 34.35
N PHE A 505 -6.08 0.75 35.48
CA PHE A 505 -7.36 0.09 35.57
C PHE A 505 -8.14 0.73 36.72
N GLU A 506 -9.42 0.94 36.49
CA GLU A 506 -10.36 1.61 37.39
C GLU A 506 -11.63 0.74 37.48
N ASP A 507 -12.61 1.13 38.30
CA ASP A 507 -13.75 0.26 38.60
C ASP A 507 -14.57 -0.16 37.36
N ASN A 508 -14.64 0.68 36.32
CA ASN A 508 -15.43 0.47 35.10
C ASN A 508 -14.72 0.89 33.79
N TYR A 509 -13.41 1.14 33.85
CA TYR A 509 -12.60 1.43 32.67
C TYR A 509 -11.12 1.15 32.85
N CYS A 510 -10.36 1.28 31.75
CA CYS A 510 -8.90 1.15 31.76
C CYS A 510 -8.22 2.10 30.77
N ILE A 511 -6.93 2.34 31.00
CA ILE A 511 -6.02 3.06 30.12
C ILE A 511 -4.85 2.12 29.81
N LEU A 512 -4.69 1.73 28.55
CA LEU A 512 -3.76 0.67 28.14
C LEU A 512 -2.75 1.17 27.11
N PRO A 513 -1.56 0.56 27.02
CA PRO A 513 -0.55 0.98 26.04
C PRO A 513 -0.93 0.60 24.60
N THR A 514 -1.89 -0.33 24.45
CA THR A 514 -2.32 -0.91 23.18
C THR A 514 -3.77 -1.42 23.30
N SER A 515 -4.43 -1.63 22.17
CA SER A 515 -5.75 -2.26 22.02
C SER A 515 -5.69 -3.80 21.96
N MET A 516 -4.62 -4.42 22.46
CA MET A 516 -4.54 -5.88 22.59
C MET A 516 -5.55 -6.40 23.61
N VAL A 517 -6.35 -7.39 23.21
CA VAL A 517 -7.43 -7.96 24.04
C VAL A 517 -6.90 -8.61 25.32
N ILE A 518 -5.66 -9.11 25.32
CA ILE A 518 -5.00 -9.57 26.55
C ILE A 518 -4.78 -8.44 27.56
N ALA A 519 -4.31 -7.26 27.12
CA ALA A 519 -4.13 -6.10 28.00
C ALA A 519 -5.48 -5.70 28.63
N TYR A 520 -6.53 -5.69 27.81
CA TYR A 520 -7.88 -5.39 28.22
C TYR A 520 -8.44 -6.42 29.21
N SER A 521 -8.19 -7.71 28.99
CA SER A 521 -8.61 -8.80 29.89
C SER A 521 -7.86 -8.78 31.22
N LEU A 522 -6.58 -8.41 31.23
CA LEU A 522 -5.81 -8.20 32.45
C LEU A 522 -6.40 -7.04 33.27
N ALA A 523 -6.79 -5.95 32.62
CA ALA A 523 -7.47 -4.84 33.28
C ALA A 523 -8.84 -5.25 33.84
N ILE A 524 -9.67 -5.96 33.07
CA ILE A 524 -10.97 -6.49 33.53
C ILE A 524 -10.79 -7.35 34.79
N ALA A 525 -9.86 -8.30 34.78
CA ALA A 525 -9.60 -9.18 35.91
C ALA A 525 -9.13 -8.41 37.15
N THR A 526 -8.28 -7.40 36.96
CA THR A 526 -7.71 -6.59 38.04
C THR A 526 -8.73 -5.62 38.64
N SER A 527 -9.47 -4.87 37.81
CA SER A 527 -10.64 -4.08 38.21
C SER A 527 -11.70 -4.92 38.89
N GLY A 528 -11.80 -6.19 38.49
CA GLY A 528 -12.66 -7.20 39.10
C GLY A 528 -12.27 -7.61 40.51
N ARG A 529 -11.11 -7.20 41.01
CA ARG A 529 -10.53 -7.65 42.29
C ARG A 529 -10.38 -9.18 42.35
N ALA A 530 -9.91 -9.77 41.26
CA ALA A 530 -9.52 -11.17 41.23
C ALA A 530 -8.42 -11.45 42.27
N LYS A 531 -8.33 -12.70 42.71
CA LYS A 531 -7.30 -13.15 43.65
C LYS A 531 -5.94 -13.33 42.97
N LYS A 532 -5.94 -13.88 41.75
CA LYS A 532 -4.79 -14.04 40.84
C LYS A 532 -5.31 -14.26 39.41
N ILE A 533 -4.41 -14.08 38.44
CA ILE A 533 -4.71 -14.29 37.02
C ILE A 533 -3.91 -15.48 36.51
N LEU A 534 -4.61 -16.43 35.90
CA LEU A 534 -4.06 -17.61 35.26
C LEU A 534 -4.14 -17.43 33.74
N LEU A 535 -3.09 -17.82 33.03
CA LEU A 535 -3.01 -17.73 31.58
C LEU A 535 -2.86 -19.12 30.96
N ALA A 536 -3.69 -19.44 29.97
CA ALA A 536 -3.56 -20.63 29.13
C ALA A 536 -3.65 -20.24 27.65
N GLY A 537 -2.87 -20.90 26.78
CA GLY A 537 -2.84 -20.55 25.35
C GLY A 537 -1.96 -19.36 25.00
N PHE A 538 -0.94 -19.07 25.82
CA PHE A 538 0.03 -18.00 25.62
C PHE A 538 1.40 -18.59 25.29
N ASP A 539 1.45 -19.49 24.31
CA ASP A 539 2.62 -20.31 23.99
C ASP A 539 3.84 -19.49 23.53
N GLY A 540 3.61 -18.35 22.88
CA GLY A 540 4.64 -17.53 22.24
C GLY A 540 4.94 -17.95 20.80
N TYR A 541 5.45 -17.02 20.01
CA TYR A 541 5.73 -17.19 18.58
C TYR A 541 7.10 -17.84 18.33
N GLY A 542 7.49 -17.99 17.06
CA GLY A 542 8.83 -18.47 16.67
C GLY A 542 9.97 -17.70 17.33
N SER A 543 11.16 -18.29 17.38
CA SER A 543 12.37 -17.57 17.83
C SER A 543 12.61 -16.33 16.95
N ASP A 544 12.95 -15.21 17.58
CA ASP A 544 13.17 -13.87 16.97
C ASP A 544 11.92 -13.15 16.44
N ASP A 545 10.71 -13.62 16.75
CA ASP A 545 9.47 -12.91 16.40
C ASP A 545 9.26 -11.66 17.28
N LEU A 546 9.12 -10.49 16.65
CA LEU A 546 8.91 -9.20 17.32
C LEU A 546 7.72 -9.19 18.27
N ARG A 547 6.66 -9.95 17.97
CA ARG A 547 5.45 -10.05 18.82
C ARG A 547 5.75 -10.65 20.19
N ASN A 548 6.80 -11.45 20.31
CA ASN A 548 7.25 -11.94 21.62
C ASN A 548 7.76 -10.78 22.50
N HIS A 549 8.50 -9.84 21.91
CA HIS A 549 9.01 -8.68 22.61
C HIS A 549 7.89 -7.73 23.04
N GLU A 550 6.90 -7.51 22.17
CA GLU A 550 5.71 -6.70 22.50
C GLU A 550 4.90 -7.30 23.64
N MET A 551 4.66 -8.62 23.62
CA MET A 551 3.95 -9.29 24.69
C MET A 551 4.76 -9.27 26.00
N ASP A 552 6.06 -9.56 25.98
CA ASP A 552 6.90 -9.47 27.17
C ASP A 552 6.91 -8.03 27.73
N TYR A 553 6.98 -7.02 26.87
CA TYR A 553 6.89 -5.62 27.27
C TYR A 553 5.55 -5.32 27.97
N LEU A 554 4.43 -5.73 27.36
CA LEU A 554 3.10 -5.55 27.93
C LEU A 554 2.95 -6.22 29.29
N LEU A 555 3.37 -7.49 29.42
CA LEU A 555 3.26 -8.25 30.65
C LEU A 555 4.15 -7.69 31.76
N ASN A 556 5.33 -7.17 31.41
CA ASN A 556 6.22 -6.48 32.34
C ASN A 556 5.61 -5.15 32.80
N LEU A 557 5.07 -4.36 31.87
CA LEU A 557 4.40 -3.10 32.19
C LEU A 557 3.21 -3.34 33.13
N TYR A 558 2.36 -4.33 32.84
CA TYR A 558 1.29 -4.76 33.74
C TYR A 558 1.83 -5.15 35.12
N SER A 559 2.83 -6.03 35.19
CA SER A 559 3.39 -6.51 36.46
C SER A 559 4.03 -5.41 37.31
N SER A 560 4.49 -4.33 36.67
CA SER A 560 5.05 -3.14 37.34
C SER A 560 4.01 -2.12 37.78
N THR A 561 2.74 -2.29 37.36
CA THR A 561 1.66 -1.35 37.66
C THR A 561 1.19 -1.51 39.12
N PRO A 562 0.98 -0.40 39.87
CA PRO A 562 0.43 -0.47 41.22
C PRO A 562 -0.90 -1.23 41.27
N GLY A 563 -1.00 -2.23 42.13
CA GLY A 563 -2.21 -3.06 42.28
C GLY A 563 -2.32 -4.23 41.29
N ALA A 564 -1.30 -4.47 40.46
CA ALA A 564 -1.25 -5.65 39.60
C ALA A 564 -1.34 -6.94 40.42
N LEU A 565 -2.03 -7.94 39.84
CA LEU A 565 -2.26 -9.23 40.49
C LEU A 565 -1.17 -10.24 40.09
N PRO A 566 -0.95 -11.28 40.92
CA PRO A 566 -0.07 -12.37 40.54
C PRO A 566 -0.52 -13.02 39.22
N LEU A 567 0.38 -13.01 38.23
CA LEU A 567 0.16 -13.59 36.91
C LEU A 567 0.91 -14.92 36.77
N VAL A 568 0.20 -15.98 36.36
CA VAL A 568 0.78 -17.32 36.24
C VAL A 568 0.31 -18.01 34.97
N ALA A 569 1.24 -18.46 34.12
CA ALA A 569 0.93 -19.37 33.02
C ALA A 569 0.76 -20.81 33.53
N ILE A 570 -0.34 -21.46 33.16
CA ILE A 570 -0.67 -22.85 33.52
C ILE A 570 -0.51 -23.82 32.34
N THR A 571 -0.27 -23.29 31.13
CA THR A 571 0.20 -24.05 29.96
C THR A 571 1.63 -23.60 29.60
N PRO A 572 2.35 -24.34 28.74
CA PRO A 572 3.66 -23.90 28.25
C PRO A 572 3.62 -22.46 27.71
N THR A 573 4.66 -21.68 28.00
CA THR A 573 4.82 -20.31 27.50
C THR A 573 6.29 -19.97 27.33
N LYS A 574 6.61 -19.20 26.29
CA LYS A 574 7.91 -18.58 26.07
C LYS A 574 8.05 -17.21 26.76
N TYR A 575 6.95 -16.63 27.24
CA TYR A 575 6.95 -15.31 27.86
C TYR A 575 7.57 -15.35 29.26
N ARG A 576 8.13 -14.22 29.69
CA ARG A 576 8.90 -14.08 30.95
C ARG A 576 8.01 -13.89 32.18
N ILE A 577 7.10 -14.85 32.41
CA ILE A 577 6.16 -14.85 33.54
C ILE A 577 6.30 -16.12 34.38
N LYS A 578 5.70 -16.11 35.58
CA LYS A 578 5.68 -17.28 36.46
C LYS A 578 4.91 -18.41 35.75
N ARG A 579 5.44 -19.62 35.87
CA ARG A 579 4.90 -20.84 35.25
C ARG A 579 4.56 -21.87 36.33
N THR A 580 3.48 -22.59 36.12
CA THR A 580 3.09 -23.82 36.84
C THR A 580 2.47 -24.76 35.82
N SER A 581 1.95 -25.89 36.27
CA SER A 581 1.27 -26.84 35.42
C SER A 581 -0.21 -26.86 35.73
N VAL A 582 -1.08 -26.86 34.71
CA VAL A 582 -2.51 -27.15 34.89
C VAL A 582 -2.74 -28.50 35.59
N TYR A 583 -1.78 -29.43 35.49
CA TYR A 583 -1.82 -30.74 36.16
C TYR A 583 -1.42 -30.71 37.64
N GLU A 584 -0.83 -29.61 38.15
CA GLU A 584 -0.47 -29.45 39.56
C GLU A 584 -1.61 -28.88 40.41
N VAL A 585 -2.60 -28.24 39.79
CA VAL A 585 -3.63 -27.44 40.49
C VAL A 585 -4.90 -28.27 40.79
N GLY A 586 -4.72 -29.57 41.01
CA GLY A 586 -5.78 -30.54 41.32
C GLY A 586 -6.14 -30.60 42.79
#